data_AF-A0A453G3J2-F1
#
_entry.id   AF-A0A453G3J2-F1
#
_cell.length_a   1.000
_cell.length_b   1.000
_cell.length_c   1.000
_cell.angle_alpha   90.00
_cell.angle_beta   90.00
_cell.angle_gamma   90.00
#
_symmetry.space_group_name_H-M   'P 1'
#
loop_
_entity.id
_entity.type
_entity.pdbx_description
1 polymer ?
#
loop_
_entity_poly.entity_id
_entity_poly.type
_entity_poly.pdbx_seq_one_letter_code
_entity_poly.pdbx_strand_id
1 'polypeptide(L)'
;MPEDLRLAYANLVIAMADDDLLRTKESLSEFGFKTWSIADNELEELFQLSLRMFDTRLPPGVTVLSPFADDSSLNKVGVESFPEELFSVLRTIQLLRGLTVGMGLRFSCAQQWKPIAEEALLKAGRIKDVKSRRPTRSFLRRLF
;
A
#
# COMPACT_ATOMS: atom_id res chain seq x y z
N MET A 1 -3.69 5.97 -16.29
CA MET A 1 -3.10 4.74 -15.74
C MET A 1 -3.92 3.53 -16.20
N PRO A 2 -3.28 2.50 -16.78
CA PRO A 2 -3.91 1.23 -17.17
C PRO A 2 -4.72 0.61 -16.04
N GLU A 3 -5.76 -0.16 -16.38
CA GLU A 3 -6.67 -0.73 -15.38
C GLU A 3 -5.98 -1.72 -14.45
N ASP A 4 -5.21 -2.67 -14.98
CA ASP A 4 -4.49 -3.65 -14.16
C ASP A 4 -3.53 -2.98 -13.18
N LEU A 5 -2.77 -1.96 -13.64
CA LEU A 5 -1.89 -1.18 -12.78
C LEU A 5 -2.66 -0.42 -11.68
N ARG A 6 -3.85 0.09 -12.00
CA ARG A 6 -4.73 0.75 -11.01
C ARG A 6 -5.22 -0.21 -9.94
N LEU A 7 -5.62 -1.42 -10.34
CA LEU A 7 -6.10 -2.44 -9.41
C LEU A 7 -4.95 -2.99 -8.55
N ALA A 8 -3.79 -3.20 -9.14
CA ALA A 8 -2.60 -3.64 -8.41
C ALA A 8 -2.12 -2.56 -7.41
N TYR A 9 -2.18 -1.28 -7.80
CA TYR A 9 -1.94 -0.18 -6.86
C TYR A 9 -2.99 -0.11 -5.74
N ALA A 10 -4.27 -0.40 -6.03
CA ALA A 10 -5.31 -0.50 -5.00
C ALA A 10 -5.00 -1.62 -3.99
N ASN A 11 -4.48 -2.77 -4.44
CA ASN A 11 -4.00 -3.82 -3.55
C ASN A 11 -2.86 -3.34 -2.64
N LEU A 12 -1.88 -2.61 -3.19
CA LEU A 12 -0.79 -2.03 -2.41
C LEU A 12 -1.29 -1.04 -1.35
N VAL A 13 -2.28 -0.20 -1.69
CA VAL A 13 -2.90 0.75 -0.74
C VAL A 13 -3.49 0.01 0.46
N ILE A 14 -4.23 -1.07 0.23
CA ILE A 14 -4.80 -1.87 1.33
C ILE A 14 -3.69 -2.52 2.15
N ALA A 15 -2.68 -3.12 1.51
CA ALA A 15 -1.56 -3.75 2.19
C ALA A 15 -0.81 -2.77 3.11
N MET A 16 -0.53 -1.55 2.63
CA MET A 16 0.09 -0.50 3.43
C MET A 16 -0.79 -0.01 4.58
N ALA A 17 -2.10 0.09 4.36
CA ALA A 17 -3.04 0.53 5.39
C ALA A 17 -3.19 -0.49 6.53
N ASP A 18 -3.03 -1.79 6.21
CA ASP A 18 -3.15 -2.91 7.15
C ASP A 18 -1.80 -3.38 7.71
N ASP A 19 -0.70 -2.71 7.36
CA ASP A 19 0.65 -3.10 7.75
C ASP A 19 0.99 -4.56 7.37
N ASP A 20 0.50 -5.02 6.21
CA ASP A 20 0.67 -6.37 5.69
C ASP A 20 1.89 -6.45 4.75
N LEU A 21 3.04 -6.78 5.34
CA LEU A 21 4.34 -6.85 4.65
C LEU A 21 4.33 -7.84 3.47
N LEU A 22 3.68 -9.00 3.65
CA LEU A 22 3.66 -10.04 2.63
C LEU A 22 2.82 -9.58 1.43
N ARG A 23 1.62 -9.06 1.69
CA ARG A 23 0.76 -8.54 0.64
C ARG A 23 1.38 -7.33 -0.06
N THR A 24 2.17 -6.52 0.64
CA THR A 24 2.94 -5.43 0.03
C THR A 24 3.96 -5.97 -0.99
N LYS A 25 4.74 -6.99 -0.62
CA LYS A 25 5.71 -7.62 -1.55
C LYS A 25 5.02 -8.20 -2.78
N GLU A 26 3.92 -8.91 -2.58
CA GLU A 26 3.13 -9.48 -3.67
C GLU A 26 2.58 -8.37 -4.60
N SER A 27 2.01 -7.31 -4.03
CA SER A 27 1.44 -6.20 -4.78
C SER A 27 2.49 -5.48 -5.63
N LEU A 28 3.68 -5.19 -5.08
CA LEU A 28 4.77 -4.57 -5.84
C LEU A 28 5.22 -5.44 -7.02
N SER A 29 5.33 -6.76 -6.79
CA SER A 29 5.72 -7.71 -7.82
C SER A 29 4.70 -7.78 -8.96
N GLU A 30 3.39 -7.71 -8.65
CA GLU A 30 2.30 -7.81 -9.63
C GLU A 30 2.35 -6.75 -10.73
N PHE A 31 2.83 -5.54 -10.44
CA PHE A 31 2.75 -4.43 -11.40
C PHE A 31 4.09 -3.96 -11.97
N GLY A 32 5.14 -4.79 -11.86
CA GLY A 32 6.42 -4.58 -12.56
C GLY A 32 7.47 -3.82 -11.76
N PHE A 33 7.28 -3.72 -10.44
CA PHE A 33 8.31 -3.22 -9.54
C PHE A 33 9.35 -4.32 -9.33
N LYS A 34 10.56 -4.15 -9.89
CA LYS A 34 11.67 -5.08 -9.67
C LYS A 34 12.64 -4.47 -8.67
N THR A 35 12.97 -5.24 -7.65
CA THR A 35 13.95 -4.87 -6.64
C THR A 35 15.00 -5.94 -6.48
N TRP A 36 16.19 -5.52 -6.09
CA TRP A 36 17.17 -6.37 -5.43
C TRP A 36 17.35 -5.91 -4.00
N SER A 37 17.64 -6.83 -3.09
CA SER A 37 17.92 -6.53 -1.69
C SER A 37 19.25 -7.15 -1.28
N ILE A 38 19.97 -6.44 -0.42
CA ILE A 38 21.18 -6.92 0.27
C ILE A 38 20.93 -7.09 1.77
N ALA A 39 19.68 -6.94 2.22
CA ALA A 39 19.31 -6.98 3.62
C ALA A 39 18.67 -8.33 3.97
N ASP A 40 19.03 -8.88 5.13
CA ASP A 40 18.45 -10.13 5.65
C ASP A 40 16.95 -9.98 5.99
N ASN A 41 16.50 -8.74 6.24
CA ASN A 41 15.11 -8.36 6.54
C ASN A 41 14.41 -7.73 5.31
N GLU A 42 14.46 -8.42 4.16
CA GLU A 42 13.93 -7.94 2.88
C GLU A 42 12.47 -7.46 2.97
N LEU A 43 11.59 -8.21 3.64
CA LEU A 43 10.16 -7.90 3.73
C LEU A 43 9.91 -6.56 4.45
N GLU A 44 10.57 -6.35 5.58
CA GLU A 44 10.47 -5.11 6.35
C GLU A 44 11.01 -3.93 5.55
N GLU A 45 12.17 -4.08 4.92
CA GLU A 45 12.78 -2.99 4.14
C GLU A 45 11.96 -2.64 2.90
N LEU A 46 11.37 -3.64 2.23
CA LEU A 46 10.49 -3.43 1.08
C LEU A 46 9.17 -2.75 1.48
N PHE A 47 8.62 -3.13 2.64
CA PHE A 47 7.46 -2.47 3.20
C PHE A 47 7.76 -1.00 3.56
N GLN A 48 8.89 -0.74 4.22
CA GLN A 48 9.33 0.62 4.53
C GLN A 48 9.61 1.45 3.28
N LEU A 49 10.17 0.84 2.23
CA LEU A 49 10.31 1.49 0.92
C LEU A 49 8.95 1.86 0.34
N SER A 50 7.98 0.94 0.39
CA SER A 50 6.61 1.17 -0.10
C SER A 50 5.93 2.34 0.61
N LEU A 51 6.00 2.39 1.94
CA LEU A 51 5.49 3.53 2.72
C LEU A 51 6.18 4.83 2.33
N ARG A 52 7.53 4.81 2.19
CA ARG A 52 8.29 5.98 1.77
C ARG A 52 7.93 6.45 0.36
N MET A 53 7.50 5.57 -0.53
CA MET A 53 7.13 5.92 -1.90
C MET A 53 5.66 6.34 -2.02
N PHE A 54 4.75 5.65 -1.33
CA PHE A 54 3.31 5.68 -1.65
C PHE A 54 2.38 5.97 -0.48
N ASP A 55 2.91 6.28 0.70
CA ASP A 55 2.12 6.79 1.82
C ASP A 55 2.67 8.14 2.31
N THR A 56 1.89 8.89 3.07
CA THR A 56 2.35 10.12 3.74
C THR A 56 2.73 9.87 5.20
N ARG A 57 2.38 8.69 5.73
CA ARG A 57 2.74 8.27 7.09
C ARG A 57 4.25 8.28 7.30
N LEU A 58 4.66 8.90 8.40
CA LEU A 58 6.03 8.86 8.88
C LEU A 58 6.19 7.72 9.89
N PRO A 59 7.37 7.09 9.97
CA PRO A 59 7.69 6.18 11.08
C PRO A 59 7.55 6.88 12.44
N PRO A 60 7.24 6.15 13.51
CA PRO A 60 7.19 6.71 14.85
C PRO A 60 8.48 7.44 15.23
N GLY A 61 8.36 8.64 15.79
CA GLY A 61 9.50 9.46 16.22
C GLY A 61 10.21 10.22 15.08
N VAL A 62 9.84 9.99 13.82
CA VAL A 62 10.41 10.68 12.67
C VAL A 62 9.55 11.90 12.31
N THR A 63 10.18 13.07 12.23
CA THR A 63 9.53 14.32 11.81
C THR A 63 9.85 14.68 10.35
N VAL A 64 10.98 14.18 9.83
CA VAL A 64 11.42 14.37 8.45
C VAL A 64 12.02 13.06 7.95
N LEU A 65 11.56 12.60 6.77
CA LEU A 65 12.17 11.47 6.07
C LEU A 65 13.20 12.01 5.05
N SER A 66 14.48 11.72 5.28
CA SER A 66 15.51 11.93 4.27
C SER A 66 15.69 10.65 3.45
N PRO A 67 15.49 10.67 2.13
CA PRO A 67 15.77 9.51 1.29
C PRO A 67 17.27 9.18 1.21
N PHE A 68 18.14 10.13 1.59
CA PHE A 68 19.60 10.03 1.55
C PHE A 68 20.24 9.83 2.93
N ALA A 69 19.44 9.52 3.97
CA ALA A 69 20.02 9.13 5.26
C ALA A 69 20.75 7.79 5.12
N ASP A 70 21.82 7.59 5.90
CA ASP A 70 22.65 6.38 5.84
C ASP A 70 21.82 5.09 6.06
N ASP A 71 20.81 5.16 6.92
CA ASP A 71 19.92 4.05 7.28
C ASP A 71 18.68 3.91 6.37
N SER A 72 18.58 4.73 5.32
CA SER A 72 17.47 4.71 4.37
C SER A 72 17.29 3.35 3.70
N SER A 73 16.05 2.88 3.56
CA SER A 73 15.77 1.63 2.84
C SER A 73 16.15 1.69 1.37
N LEU A 74 16.33 2.89 0.78
CA LEU A 74 16.88 3.03 -0.57
C LEU A 74 18.33 2.54 -0.69
N ASN A 75 19.08 2.49 0.41
CA ASN A 75 20.43 1.93 0.44
C ASN A 75 20.43 0.41 0.59
N LYS A 76 19.30 -0.18 1.00
CA LYS A 76 19.14 -1.60 1.35
C LYS A 76 18.33 -2.38 0.31
N VAL A 77 17.45 -1.68 -0.41
CA VAL A 77 16.59 -2.21 -1.47
C VAL A 77 16.72 -1.29 -2.68
N GLY A 78 17.44 -1.76 -3.69
CA GLY A 78 17.57 -1.05 -4.95
C GLY A 78 16.37 -1.32 -5.86
N VAL A 79 15.81 -0.27 -6.46
CA VAL A 79 14.75 -0.38 -7.47
C VAL A 79 15.39 -0.51 -8.84
N GLU A 80 15.21 -1.65 -9.50
CA GLU A 80 15.73 -1.92 -10.85
C GLU A 80 14.76 -1.42 -11.93
N SER A 81 13.45 -1.65 -11.76
CA SER A 81 12.43 -1.16 -12.67
C SER A 81 11.24 -0.57 -11.93
N PHE A 82 10.75 0.56 -12.42
CA PHE A 82 9.60 1.28 -11.88
C PHE A 82 8.62 1.63 -13.02
N PRO A 83 7.31 1.36 -12.88
CA PRO A 83 6.33 1.71 -13.91
C PRO A 83 6.14 3.22 -14.04
N GLU A 84 6.33 3.76 -15.24
CA GLU A 84 6.35 5.21 -15.46
C GLU A 84 5.02 5.91 -15.08
N GLU A 85 3.90 5.22 -15.24
CA GLU A 85 2.58 5.77 -14.94
C GLU A 85 2.40 6.08 -13.45
N LEU A 86 3.14 5.38 -12.57
CA LEU A 86 3.15 5.63 -11.14
C LEU A 86 4.03 6.82 -10.74
N PHE A 87 4.82 7.41 -11.65
CA PHE A 87 5.61 8.60 -11.30
C PHE A 87 4.71 9.78 -10.92
N SER A 88 3.55 9.90 -11.57
CA SER A 88 2.56 10.93 -11.23
C SER A 88 2.02 10.75 -9.81
N VAL A 89 1.73 9.51 -9.42
CA VAL A 89 1.26 9.13 -8.08
C VAL A 89 2.35 9.36 -7.05
N LEU A 90 3.57 8.86 -7.30
CA LEU A 90 4.74 9.04 -6.44
C LEU A 90 5.00 10.53 -6.17
N ARG A 91 5.07 11.37 -7.22
CA ARG A 91 5.27 12.82 -7.08
C ARG A 91 4.17 13.48 -6.24
N THR A 92 2.91 13.09 -6.48
CA THR A 92 1.78 13.62 -5.71
C THR A 92 1.91 13.25 -4.23
N ILE A 93 2.27 12.02 -3.90
CA ILE A 93 2.51 11.58 -2.51
C ILE A 93 3.63 12.39 -1.86
N GLN A 94 4.76 12.62 -2.56
CA GLN A 94 5.86 13.39 -1.97
C GLN A 94 5.45 14.85 -1.69
N LEU A 95 4.64 15.47 -2.55
CA LEU A 95 4.09 16.81 -2.30
C LEU A 95 3.13 16.81 -1.11
N LEU A 96 2.21 15.85 -1.05
CA LEU A 96 1.29 15.68 0.09
C LEU A 96 2.05 15.43 1.40
N ARG A 97 3.15 14.67 1.34
CA ARG A 97 4.03 14.46 2.50
C ARG A 97 4.66 15.77 2.95
N GLY A 98 5.23 16.55 2.04
CA GLY A 98 5.79 17.87 2.38
C GLY A 98 4.77 18.78 3.05
N LEU A 99 3.54 18.82 2.54
CA LEU A 99 2.44 19.59 3.12
C LEU A 99 2.04 19.09 4.52
N THR A 100 1.83 17.79 4.67
CA THR A 100 1.44 17.19 5.97
C THR A 100 2.50 17.41 7.04
N VAL A 101 3.78 17.25 6.70
CA VAL A 101 4.93 17.58 7.57
C VAL A 101 4.93 19.07 7.92
N GLY A 102 4.83 19.96 6.92
CA GLY A 102 4.84 21.41 7.14
C GLY A 102 3.68 21.92 7.99
N MET A 103 2.54 21.22 7.96
CA MET A 103 1.36 21.51 8.80
C MET A 103 1.41 20.82 10.17
N GLY A 104 2.42 20.00 10.47
CA GLY A 104 2.51 19.24 11.72
C GLY A 104 1.42 18.16 11.87
N LEU A 105 0.86 17.66 10.77
CA LEU A 105 -0.22 16.68 10.76
C LEU A 105 0.33 15.26 10.68
N ARG A 106 -0.27 14.35 11.45
CA ARG A 106 -0.11 12.91 11.26
C ARG A 106 -1.22 12.43 10.33
N PHE A 107 -0.85 12.08 9.10
CA PHE A 107 -1.78 11.68 8.06
C PHE A 107 -1.20 10.49 7.28
N SER A 108 -2.06 9.51 6.95
CA SER A 108 -1.72 8.38 6.09
C SER A 108 -2.69 8.37 4.91
N CYS A 109 -2.16 8.61 3.71
CA CYS A 109 -2.90 8.46 2.47
C CYS A 109 -3.39 7.03 2.31
N ALA A 110 -2.58 6.02 2.66
CA ALA A 110 -2.96 4.62 2.56
C ALA A 110 -4.22 4.34 3.40
N GLN A 111 -4.24 4.78 4.67
CA GLN A 111 -5.42 4.61 5.54
C GLN A 111 -6.66 5.34 5.00
N GLN A 112 -6.51 6.56 4.49
CA GLN A 112 -7.64 7.32 3.95
C GLN A 112 -8.16 6.75 2.62
N TRP A 113 -7.29 6.17 1.80
CA TRP A 113 -7.64 5.63 0.48
C TRP A 113 -8.11 4.18 0.55
N LYS A 114 -7.88 3.46 1.65
CA LYS A 114 -8.28 2.06 1.84
C LYS A 114 -9.73 1.79 1.41
N PRO A 115 -10.76 2.56 1.83
CA PRO A 115 -12.14 2.27 1.44
C PRO A 115 -12.38 2.39 -0.07
N ILE A 116 -11.70 3.35 -0.73
CA ILE A 116 -11.79 3.57 -2.17
C ILE A 116 -11.10 2.41 -2.92
N ALA A 117 -9.96 1.96 -2.42
CA ALA A 117 -9.22 0.82 -2.96
C ALA A 117 -10.03 -0.49 -2.85
N GLU A 118 -10.66 -0.72 -1.69
CA GLU A 118 -11.56 -1.85 -1.47
C GLU A 118 -12.75 -1.83 -2.45
N GLU A 119 -13.39 -0.67 -2.61
CA GLU A 119 -14.49 -0.52 -3.56
C GLU A 119 -14.06 -0.81 -5.00
N ALA A 120 -12.89 -0.32 -5.42
CA ALA A 120 -12.36 -0.56 -6.76
C ALA A 120 -12.08 -2.06 -7.01
N LEU A 121 -11.45 -2.74 -6.04
CA LEU A 121 -11.18 -4.17 -6.13
C LEU A 121 -12.45 -5.02 -6.08
N LEU A 122 -13.45 -4.60 -5.30
CA LEU A 122 -14.74 -5.27 -5.25
C LEU A 122 -15.47 -5.18 -6.60
N LYS A 123 -15.50 -3.98 -7.20
CA LYS A 123 -16.10 -3.75 -8.53
C LYS A 123 -15.40 -4.57 -9.62
N ALA A 124 -14.08 -4.75 -9.51
CA ALA A 124 -13.29 -5.58 -10.41
C ALA A 124 -13.38 -7.10 -10.10
N GLY A 125 -14.11 -7.51 -9.06
CA GLY A 125 -14.22 -8.92 -8.66
C GLY A 125 -12.95 -9.53 -8.08
N ARG A 126 -11.94 -8.71 -7.71
CA ARG A 126 -10.66 -9.16 -7.14
C ARG A 126 -10.76 -9.51 -5.65
N ILE A 127 -11.75 -8.96 -4.97
CA ILE A 127 -12.08 -9.31 -3.58
C ILE A 127 -13.57 -9.61 -3.43
N LYS A 128 -13.92 -10.46 -2.48
CA LYS A 128 -15.32 -10.83 -2.20
C LYS A 128 -15.93 -9.84 -1.21
N ASP A 129 -17.20 -9.49 -1.40
CA ASP A 129 -17.94 -8.70 -0.42
C ASP A 129 -18.02 -9.44 0.91
N VAL A 130 -17.39 -8.90 1.96
CA VAL A 130 -17.45 -9.46 3.31
C VAL A 130 -18.89 -9.46 3.83
N LYS A 131 -19.76 -8.55 3.37
CA LYS A 131 -21.19 -8.51 3.74
C LYS A 131 -22.02 -9.67 3.16
N SER A 132 -21.50 -10.40 2.17
CA SER A 132 -22.15 -11.61 1.64
C SER A 132 -22.10 -12.82 2.59
N ARG A 133 -21.30 -12.76 3.67
CA ARG A 133 -21.23 -13.78 4.72
C ARG A 133 -22.29 -13.62 5.82
N ARG A 134 -23.50 -13.15 5.51
CA ARG A 134 -24.62 -13.38 6.45
C ARG A 134 -25.01 -14.85 6.35
N PRO A 135 -24.93 -15.65 7.44
CA PRO A 135 -25.44 -17.00 7.39
C PRO A 135 -26.93 -16.90 7.08
N THR A 136 -27.33 -17.47 5.94
CA THR A 136 -28.74 -17.72 5.63
C THR A 136 -29.28 -18.51 6.81
N ARG A 137 -30.05 -17.85 7.69
CA ARG A 137 -30.83 -18.53 8.72
C ARG A 137 -31.87 -19.37 8.00
N SER A 138 -31.45 -20.57 7.62
CA SER A 138 -32.32 -21.68 7.27
C SER A 138 -33.13 -22.01 8.51
N PHE A 139 -34.26 -21.32 8.69
CA PHE A 139 -35.33 -21.79 9.56
C PHE A 139 -35.95 -23.01 8.88
N LEU A 140 -35.26 -24.15 9.02
CA LEU A 140 -35.83 -25.45 8.76
C LEU A 140 -37.02 -25.61 9.70
N ARG A 141 -38.21 -25.53 9.10
CA ARG A 141 -39.42 -26.17 9.60
C ARG A 141 -39.10 -27.61 9.99
N ARG A 142 -39.13 -27.92 11.27
CA ARG A 142 -39.40 -29.25 11.84
C ARG A 142 -40.25 -28.98 13.08
N LEU A 143 -41.58 -29.03 12.99
CA LEU A 143 -42.39 -30.24 13.22
C LEU A 143 -41.82 -31.03 14.40
N PHE A 144 -42.14 -30.57 15.62
CA PHE A 144 -42.79 -31.32 16.70
C PHE A 144 -43.56 -30.32 17.56
#